data_AF-A0A553RFV8-F1
#
_entry.id   AF-A0A553RFV8-F1
#
_cell.length_a   1.000
_cell.length_b   1.000
_cell.length_c   1.000
_cell.angle_alpha   90.00
_cell.angle_beta   90.00
_cell.angle_gamma   90.00
#
_symmetry.space_group_name_H-M   'P 1'
#
loop_
_entity.id
_entity.type
_entity.pdbx_description
1 polymer ?
#
loop_
_entity_poly.entity_id
_entity_poly.type
_entity_poly.pdbx_seq_one_letter_code
_entity_poly.pdbx_strand_id
1 'polypeptide(L)'
;MPAVLCCIVYLQTCSNKQRVMHKEMEKSCACWILLMMLCGLLPLATQAGRQMSKLSDKKLCADSECSHPILIAKALQDYYPQDCRFIPISQGQSVYVYAMLKDRGNLFWAGSVQGSYYGEQEARLGYFPSSVVEETHVLMPAEVEVKTDKWDFYCY
;
A
#
# COMPACT_ATOMS: atom_id res chain seq x y z
N MET A 1 -23.33 -78.88 -8.98
CA MET A 1 -24.10 -77.72 -8.47
C MET A 1 -23.14 -76.66 -7.89
N PRO A 2 -22.34 -75.94 -8.70
CA PRO A 2 -21.32 -74.99 -8.20
C PRO A 2 -21.64 -73.51 -8.53
N ALA A 3 -22.74 -73.22 -9.23
CA ALA A 3 -22.97 -71.90 -9.81
C ALA A 3 -23.68 -70.89 -8.89
N VAL A 4 -24.35 -71.34 -7.82
CA VAL A 4 -25.21 -70.46 -7.01
C VAL A 4 -24.44 -69.75 -5.88
N LEU A 5 -23.40 -70.36 -5.31
CA LEU A 5 -22.58 -69.71 -4.27
C LEU A 5 -21.62 -68.64 -4.82
N CYS A 6 -21.23 -68.70 -6.10
CA CYS A 6 -20.30 -67.73 -6.67
C CYS A 6 -20.96 -66.35 -6.91
N CYS A 7 -22.25 -66.32 -7.26
CA CYS A 7 -22.96 -65.06 -7.54
C CYS A 7 -23.17 -64.19 -6.28
N ILE A 8 -23.40 -64.80 -5.10
CA ILE A 8 -23.67 -64.06 -3.86
C ILE A 8 -22.39 -63.35 -3.36
N VAL A 9 -21.21 -63.97 -3.49
CA VAL A 9 -19.93 -63.37 -3.08
C VAL A 9 -19.52 -62.21 -3.98
N TYR A 10 -19.81 -62.28 -5.28
CA TYR A 10 -19.52 -61.19 -6.23
C TYR A 10 -20.43 -59.97 -6.05
N LEU A 11 -21.72 -60.16 -5.73
CA LEU A 11 -22.64 -59.04 -5.46
C LEU A 11 -22.30 -58.28 -4.16
N GLN A 12 -21.90 -59.01 -3.11
CA GLN A 12 -21.55 -58.42 -1.81
C GLN A 12 -20.25 -57.59 -1.87
N THR A 13 -19.26 -58.04 -2.65
CA THR A 13 -17.99 -57.33 -2.84
C THR A 13 -18.12 -56.11 -3.75
N CYS A 14 -19.01 -56.14 -4.75
CA CYS A 14 -19.30 -54.98 -5.60
C CYS A 14 -20.02 -53.84 -4.82
N SER A 15 -20.99 -54.18 -3.96
CA SER A 15 -21.68 -53.20 -3.09
C SER A 15 -20.73 -52.54 -2.09
N ASN A 16 -19.76 -53.28 -1.54
CA ASN A 16 -18.77 -52.74 -0.61
C ASN A 16 -17.72 -51.87 -1.34
N LYS A 17 -17.30 -52.27 -2.56
CA LYS A 17 -16.34 -51.51 -3.37
C LYS A 17 -16.90 -50.19 -3.91
N GLN A 18 -18.18 -50.15 -4.29
CA GLN A 18 -18.86 -48.89 -4.65
C GLN A 18 -19.00 -47.96 -3.45
N ARG A 19 -19.28 -48.49 -2.25
CA ARG A 19 -19.37 -47.68 -1.03
C ARG A 19 -18.02 -47.11 -0.60
N VAL A 20 -16.92 -47.85 -0.78
CA VAL A 20 -15.55 -47.38 -0.50
C VAL A 20 -15.11 -46.32 -1.52
N MET A 21 -15.39 -46.51 -2.81
CA MET A 21 -15.05 -45.52 -3.87
C MET A 21 -15.84 -44.20 -3.74
N HIS A 22 -17.12 -44.27 -3.37
CA HIS A 22 -17.93 -43.07 -3.09
C HIS A 22 -17.41 -42.31 -1.86
N LYS A 23 -17.00 -43.05 -0.81
CA LYS A 23 -16.43 -42.48 0.42
C LYS A 23 -15.03 -41.91 0.21
N GLU A 24 -14.23 -42.48 -0.67
CA GLU A 24 -12.91 -41.96 -1.09
C GLU A 24 -13.06 -40.68 -1.94
N MET A 25 -14.03 -40.63 -2.87
CA MET A 25 -14.36 -39.40 -3.62
C MET A 25 -14.94 -38.29 -2.73
N GLU A 26 -15.83 -38.63 -1.77
CA GLU A 26 -16.34 -37.66 -0.79
C GLU A 26 -15.24 -37.13 0.13
N LYS A 27 -14.29 -37.97 0.57
CA LYS A 27 -13.14 -37.52 1.37
C LYS A 27 -12.20 -36.62 0.57
N SER A 28 -11.93 -36.96 -0.68
CA SER A 28 -11.09 -36.14 -1.56
C SER A 28 -11.75 -34.78 -1.80
N CYS A 29 -13.01 -34.74 -2.24
CA CYS A 29 -13.75 -33.48 -2.40
C CYS A 29 -13.88 -32.70 -1.10
N ALA A 30 -14.15 -33.36 0.03
CA ALA A 30 -14.23 -32.69 1.33
C ALA A 30 -12.89 -32.07 1.73
N CYS A 31 -11.76 -32.75 1.47
CA CYS A 31 -10.42 -32.23 1.77
C CYS A 31 -10.08 -31.01 0.88
N TRP A 32 -10.44 -31.05 -0.40
CA TRP A 32 -10.26 -29.93 -1.33
C TRP A 32 -11.19 -28.75 -1.03
N ILE A 33 -12.44 -29.01 -0.63
CA ILE A 33 -13.39 -27.96 -0.17
C ILE A 33 -12.92 -27.37 1.15
N LEU A 34 -12.41 -28.18 2.08
CA LEU A 34 -11.82 -27.71 3.33
C LEU A 34 -10.58 -26.85 3.05
N LEU A 35 -9.72 -27.26 2.10
CA LEU A 35 -8.54 -26.51 1.68
C LEU A 35 -8.91 -25.18 1.01
N MET A 36 -9.95 -25.17 0.16
CA MET A 36 -10.47 -23.96 -0.48
C MET A 36 -11.16 -23.02 0.53
N MET A 37 -11.87 -23.57 1.52
CA MET A 37 -12.44 -22.81 2.64
C MET A 37 -11.36 -22.24 3.57
N LEU A 38 -10.29 -22.99 3.82
CA LEU A 38 -9.13 -22.52 4.59
C LEU A 38 -8.36 -21.41 3.85
N CYS A 39 -8.29 -21.50 2.51
CA CYS A 39 -7.67 -20.49 1.66
C CYS A 39 -8.55 -19.24 1.49
N GLY A 40 -9.88 -19.39 1.44
CA GLY A 40 -10.84 -18.29 1.39
C GLY A 40 -10.99 -17.53 2.71
N LEU A 41 -10.46 -18.09 3.81
CA LEU A 41 -10.34 -17.45 5.12
C LEU A 41 -9.01 -16.71 5.30
N LEU A 42 -8.09 -16.73 4.33
CA LEU A 42 -6.99 -15.77 4.39
C LEU A 42 -7.61 -14.38 4.32
N PRO A 43 -7.44 -13.53 5.35
CA PRO A 43 -7.79 -12.14 5.19
C PRO A 43 -6.97 -11.65 4.01
N LEU A 44 -7.64 -11.30 2.91
CA LEU A 44 -7.08 -10.42 1.91
C LEU A 44 -6.45 -9.30 2.73
N ALA A 45 -5.14 -9.12 2.64
CA ALA A 45 -4.44 -8.06 3.36
C ALA A 45 -5.03 -6.75 2.87
N THR A 46 -6.13 -6.33 3.48
CA THR A 46 -6.69 -5.02 3.32
C THR A 46 -5.60 -4.14 3.89
N GLN A 47 -4.99 -3.32 3.03
CA GLN A 47 -4.10 -2.27 3.48
C GLN A 47 -4.96 -1.33 4.32
N ALA A 48 -5.06 -1.64 5.61
CA ALA A 48 -5.74 -0.80 6.57
C ALA A 48 -4.83 0.41 6.72
N GLY A 49 -5.22 1.52 6.09
CA GLY A 49 -4.41 2.73 6.14
C GLY A 49 -4.11 3.11 7.59
N ARG A 50 -2.87 3.52 7.84
CA ARG A 50 -2.35 3.75 9.19
C ARG A 50 -2.27 5.24 9.48
N GLN A 51 -2.93 5.68 10.53
CA GLN A 51 -2.71 7.02 11.08
C GLN A 51 -1.35 7.06 11.77
N MET A 52 -0.49 7.97 11.32
CA MET A 52 0.79 8.25 11.98
C MET A 52 0.67 9.45 12.92
N SER A 53 1.67 9.62 13.79
CA SER A 53 1.80 10.82 14.62
C SER A 53 1.97 12.07 13.76
N LYS A 54 1.48 13.23 14.22
CA LYS A 54 1.69 14.48 13.51
C LYS A 54 3.16 14.91 13.60
N LEU A 55 3.75 15.35 12.48
CA LEU A 55 5.10 15.94 12.47
C LEU A 55 5.08 17.40 12.93
N SER A 56 4.00 18.11 12.61
CA SER A 56 3.72 19.47 13.07
C SER A 56 2.22 19.70 13.12
N ASP A 57 1.78 20.75 13.81
CA ASP A 57 0.39 21.21 13.84
C ASP A 57 0.10 22.27 12.75
N LYS A 58 1.15 22.82 12.14
CA LYS A 58 1.08 23.94 11.19
C LYS A 58 2.02 23.75 10.01
N LYS A 59 1.61 24.28 8.86
CA LYS A 59 2.38 24.30 7.61
C LYS A 59 2.25 25.66 6.90
N LEU A 60 3.28 26.08 6.19
CA LEU A 60 3.26 27.21 5.27
C LEU A 60 3.02 26.71 3.86
N CYS A 61 2.07 27.33 3.16
CA CYS A 61 1.68 27.01 1.80
C CYS A 61 1.68 28.28 0.93
N ALA A 62 1.63 28.10 -0.38
CA ALA A 62 1.44 29.19 -1.34
C ALA A 62 0.01 29.74 -1.31
N ASP A 63 -0.97 28.87 -1.03
CA ASP A 63 -2.40 29.18 -0.95
C ASP A 63 -3.07 28.38 0.19
N SER A 64 -4.32 28.70 0.52
CA SER A 64 -5.05 28.07 1.63
C SER A 64 -5.30 26.56 1.45
N GLU A 65 -5.36 26.10 0.19
CA GLU A 65 -5.58 24.70 -0.15
C GLU A 65 -4.26 23.93 -0.37
N CYS A 66 -3.11 24.62 -0.26
CA CYS A 66 -1.78 24.07 -0.57
C CYS A 66 -1.73 23.41 -1.96
N SER A 67 -2.48 23.97 -2.91
CA SER A 67 -2.67 23.41 -4.26
C SER A 67 -1.57 23.84 -5.23
N HIS A 68 -0.90 24.96 -4.96
CA HIS A 68 0.17 25.49 -5.78
C HIS A 68 1.54 25.22 -5.14
N PRO A 69 2.56 24.89 -5.96
CA PRO A 69 3.91 24.73 -5.47
C PRO A 69 4.54 26.09 -5.09
N ILE A 70 5.24 26.11 -3.96
CA ILE A 70 6.03 27.22 -3.46
C ILE A 70 7.31 27.38 -4.30
N LEU A 71 8.06 26.29 -4.48
CA LEU A 71 9.34 26.31 -5.17
C LEU A 71 9.68 24.95 -5.79
N ILE A 72 10.66 24.97 -6.68
CA ILE A 72 11.32 23.78 -7.22
C ILE A 72 12.66 23.65 -6.50
N ALA A 73 12.89 22.48 -5.90
CA ALA A 73 14.14 22.11 -5.26
C ALA A 73 14.82 20.97 -6.02
N LYS A 74 16.14 20.88 -5.94
CA LYS A 74 16.93 19.80 -6.54
C LYS A 74 17.56 18.95 -5.45
N ALA A 75 17.44 17.64 -5.58
CA ALA A 75 18.01 16.70 -4.62
C ALA A 75 19.55 16.71 -4.66
N LEU A 76 20.17 16.91 -3.50
CA LEU A 76 21.62 16.91 -3.33
C LEU A 76 22.19 15.50 -3.14
N GLN A 77 21.40 14.61 -2.55
CA GLN A 77 21.77 13.24 -2.22
C GLN A 77 20.54 12.33 -2.25
N ASP A 78 20.78 11.01 -2.24
CA ASP A 78 19.71 10.03 -2.09
C ASP A 78 19.13 10.04 -0.67
N TYR A 79 17.81 9.91 -0.58
CA TYR A 79 17.04 9.82 0.66
C TYR A 79 16.05 8.66 0.55
N TYR A 80 16.25 7.64 1.38
CA TYR A 80 15.42 6.43 1.44
C TYR A 80 14.69 6.34 2.79
N PRO A 81 13.41 6.74 2.85
CA PRO A 81 12.67 6.73 4.10
C PRO A 81 12.21 5.34 4.52
N GLN A 82 12.07 5.16 5.83
CA GLN A 82 11.46 3.96 6.43
C GLN A 82 9.97 4.12 6.70
N ASP A 83 9.47 5.36 6.86
CA ASP A 83 8.04 5.63 7.02
C ASP A 83 7.38 5.98 5.67
N CYS A 84 6.18 5.46 5.47
CA CYS A 84 5.31 5.71 4.33
C CYS A 84 4.93 7.18 4.08
N ARG A 85 5.01 8.04 5.11
CA ARG A 85 4.73 9.48 5.00
C ARG A 85 5.77 10.22 4.18
N PHE A 86 6.99 9.71 4.15
CA PHE A 86 8.08 10.35 3.43
C PHE A 86 8.18 9.77 2.02
N ILE A 87 8.66 10.58 1.08
CA ILE A 87 8.90 10.15 -0.29
C ILE A 87 10.38 9.82 -0.50
N PRO A 88 10.70 8.76 -1.24
CA PRO A 88 12.06 8.52 -1.68
C PRO A 88 12.47 9.59 -2.69
N ILE A 89 13.70 10.08 -2.55
CA ILE A 89 14.28 11.09 -3.44
C ILE A 89 15.66 10.60 -3.84
N SER A 90 15.96 10.62 -5.12
CA SER A 90 17.29 10.31 -5.65
C SER A 90 18.04 11.58 -6.04
N GLN A 91 19.37 11.55 -5.90
CA GLN A 91 20.24 12.66 -6.22
C GLN A 91 19.99 13.19 -7.65
N GLY A 92 19.92 14.51 -7.77
CA GLY A 92 19.69 15.20 -9.03
C GLY A 92 18.23 15.31 -9.48
N GLN A 93 17.29 14.64 -8.81
CA GLN A 93 15.86 14.79 -9.12
C GLN A 93 15.33 16.16 -8.72
N SER A 94 14.38 16.66 -9.51
CA SER A 94 13.63 17.88 -9.21
C SER A 94 12.42 17.54 -8.34
N VAL A 95 12.19 18.30 -7.28
CA VAL A 95 11.10 18.14 -6.33
C VAL A 95 10.30 19.43 -6.27
N TYR A 96 8.99 19.33 -6.50
CA TYR A 96 8.06 20.44 -6.32
C TYR A 96 7.63 20.51 -4.87
N VAL A 97 7.91 21.62 -4.21
CA VAL A 97 7.60 21.83 -2.79
C VAL A 97 6.26 22.54 -2.68
N TYR A 98 5.31 21.95 -1.98
CA TYR A 98 3.95 22.49 -1.80
C TYR A 98 3.71 23.05 -0.40
N ALA A 99 4.39 22.50 0.60
CA ALA A 99 4.26 22.99 1.96
C ALA A 99 5.57 22.86 2.75
N MET A 100 5.80 23.80 3.67
CA MET A 100 6.91 23.75 4.64
C MET A 100 6.32 23.63 6.04
N LEU A 101 6.64 22.58 6.79
CA LEU A 101 6.11 22.44 8.15
C LEU A 101 6.71 23.50 9.09
N LYS A 102 6.01 23.83 10.17
CA LYS A 102 6.50 24.76 11.21
C LYS A 102 6.80 24.05 12.52
N ASP A 103 7.26 24.82 13.51
CA ASP A 103 7.45 24.39 14.89
C ASP A 103 8.35 23.16 15.00
N ARG A 104 7.86 22.08 15.66
CA ARG A 104 8.61 20.83 15.85
C ARG A 104 8.96 20.12 14.53
N GLY A 105 8.24 20.43 13.45
CA GLY A 105 8.44 19.82 12.14
C GLY A 105 9.20 20.69 11.15
N ASN A 106 9.75 21.84 11.55
CA ASN A 106 10.34 22.83 10.65
C ASN A 106 11.49 22.35 9.74
N LEU A 107 12.07 21.19 10.06
CA LEU A 107 13.08 20.54 9.24
C LEU A 107 12.50 19.83 8.00
N PHE A 108 11.19 19.55 7.99
CA PHE A 108 10.52 18.75 6.97
C PHE A 108 9.65 19.61 6.05
N TRP A 109 9.77 19.36 4.75
CA TRP A 109 8.91 19.93 3.73
C TRP A 109 8.06 18.82 3.10
N ALA A 110 6.95 19.21 2.48
CA ALA A 110 6.05 18.34 1.73
C ALA A 110 6.14 18.69 0.25
N GLY A 111 6.25 17.67 -0.59
CA GLY A 111 6.37 17.86 -2.02
C GLY A 111 6.17 16.60 -2.82
N SER A 112 6.41 16.70 -4.13
CA SER A 112 6.39 15.58 -5.04
C SER A 112 7.57 15.60 -5.99
N VAL A 113 8.12 14.42 -6.28
CA VAL A 113 9.23 14.26 -7.22
C VAL A 113 8.67 14.39 -8.64
N GLN A 114 9.35 15.16 -9.48
CA GLN A 114 9.03 15.25 -10.90
C GLN A 114 9.16 13.85 -11.53
N GLY A 115 8.03 13.28 -11.96
CA GLY A 115 7.98 12.00 -12.64
C GLY A 115 8.63 12.06 -14.05
N SER A 116 9.10 10.91 -14.54
CA SER A 116 9.79 10.80 -15.83
C SER A 116 8.86 10.59 -17.03
N TYR A 117 7.56 10.38 -16.82
CA TYR A 117 6.62 10.00 -17.89
C TYR A 117 5.43 10.95 -17.95
N TYR A 118 5.10 11.38 -19.17
CA TYR A 118 4.02 12.30 -19.50
C TYR A 118 2.70 11.93 -18.79
N GLY A 119 2.34 12.71 -17.77
CA GLY A 119 0.98 13.25 -17.60
C GLY A 119 -0.13 12.41 -16.96
N GLU A 120 0.08 11.16 -16.51
CA GLU A 120 -1.08 10.34 -16.05
C GLU A 120 -1.00 9.73 -14.65
N GLN A 121 0.15 9.80 -13.96
CA GLN A 121 0.23 9.30 -12.59
C GLN A 121 0.17 10.45 -11.59
N GLU A 122 -0.81 10.41 -10.70
CA GLU A 122 -0.93 11.35 -9.58
C GLU A 122 0.42 11.40 -8.85
N ALA A 123 1.01 12.59 -8.80
CA ALA A 123 2.31 12.80 -8.22
C ALA A 123 2.19 12.51 -6.71
N ARG A 124 2.85 11.44 -6.24
CA ARG A 124 2.78 11.05 -4.83
C ARG A 124 3.32 12.20 -3.99
N LEU A 125 2.49 12.74 -3.12
CA LEU A 125 2.89 13.71 -2.12
C LEU A 125 3.48 12.98 -0.91
N GLY A 126 4.54 13.55 -0.36
CA GLY A 126 5.03 13.16 0.95
C GLY A 126 6.12 14.09 1.45
N TYR A 127 6.63 13.76 2.63
CA TYR A 127 7.60 14.59 3.32
C TYR A 127 9.04 14.21 2.99
N PHE A 128 9.95 15.15 3.19
CA PHE A 128 11.39 14.93 3.18
C PHE A 128 12.09 16.03 3.98
N PRO A 129 13.29 15.78 4.51
CA PRO A 129 14.06 16.80 5.20
C PRO A 129 14.58 17.84 4.20
N SER A 130 14.43 19.13 4.51
CA SER A 130 14.92 20.24 3.71
C SER A 130 16.42 20.16 3.41
N SER A 131 17.21 19.56 4.30
CA SER A 131 18.66 19.41 4.15
C SER A 131 19.11 18.51 3.00
N VAL A 132 18.22 17.67 2.43
CA VAL A 132 18.58 16.78 1.31
C VAL A 132 18.34 17.40 -0.06
N VAL A 133 17.80 18.62 -0.09
CA VAL A 133 17.51 19.35 -1.32
C VAL A 133 18.12 20.76 -1.27
N GLU A 134 18.32 21.34 -2.44
CA GLU A 134 18.71 22.73 -2.62
C GLU A 134 17.60 23.47 -3.37
N GLU A 135 17.20 24.64 -2.85
CA GLU A 135 16.20 25.49 -3.49
C GLU A 135 16.73 26.01 -4.83
N THR A 136 16.01 25.75 -5.92
CA THR A 136 16.43 26.14 -7.27
C THR A 136 15.64 27.33 -7.80
N HIS A 137 14.31 27.26 -7.75
CA HIS A 137 13.46 28.30 -8.33
C HIS A 137 12.20 28.51 -7.50
N VAL A 138 11.99 29.74 -7.03
CA VAL A 138 10.79 30.12 -6.28
C VAL A 138 9.67 30.42 -7.27
N LEU A 139 8.52 29.76 -7.09
CA LEU A 139 7.33 29.93 -7.91
C LEU A 139 6.32 30.85 -7.23
N MET A 140 6.06 30.62 -5.94
CA MET A 140 5.13 31.39 -5.12
C MET A 140 5.68 31.53 -3.69
N PRO A 141 5.38 32.64 -2.99
CA PRO A 141 5.83 32.83 -1.62
C PRO A 141 5.08 31.92 -0.64
N ALA A 142 5.78 31.36 0.36
CA ALA A 142 5.20 30.51 1.40
C ALA A 142 4.65 31.33 2.58
N GLU A 143 3.62 32.14 2.35
CA GLU A 143 3.11 33.10 3.34
C GLU A 143 1.84 32.63 4.07
N VAL A 144 1.10 31.68 3.50
CA VAL A 144 -0.18 31.25 4.06
C VAL A 144 0.06 30.16 5.10
N GLU A 145 -0.15 30.50 6.37
CA GLU A 145 -0.11 29.53 7.47
C GLU A 145 -1.44 28.75 7.54
N VAL A 146 -1.35 27.44 7.39
CA VAL A 146 -2.48 26.50 7.42
C VAL A 146 -2.26 25.47 8.54
N LYS A 147 -3.35 25.04 9.20
CA LYS A 147 -3.28 23.95 10.19
C LYS A 147 -3.12 22.61 9.47
N THR A 148 -2.34 21.71 10.04
CA THR A 148 -2.21 20.35 9.49
C THR A 148 -3.40 19.47 9.87
N ASP A 149 -3.90 18.73 8.90
CA ASP A 149 -5.03 17.83 9.05
C ASP A 149 -4.62 16.40 9.40
N LYS A 150 -5.61 15.56 9.67
CA LYS A 150 -5.39 14.13 9.92
C LYS A 150 -4.82 13.42 8.68
N TRP A 151 -5.29 13.80 7.51
CA TRP A 151 -4.93 13.21 6.22
C TRP A 151 -3.51 13.56 5.77
N ASP A 152 -2.99 14.71 6.22
CA ASP A 152 -1.61 15.14 5.94
C ASP A 152 -0.55 14.11 6.37
N PHE A 153 -0.85 13.27 7.36
CA PHE A 153 0.08 12.26 7.88
C PHE A 153 -0.50 10.84 7.80
N TYR A 154 -1.46 10.61 6.90
CA TYR A 154 -2.08 9.30 6.73
C TYR A 154 -1.34 8.49 5.67
N CYS A 155 -1.14 7.20 5.94
CA CYS A 155 -0.59 6.27 4.97
C CYS A 155 -1.69 5.34 4.47
N TYR A 156 -1.79 5.20 3.15
CA TYR A 156 -2.67 4.27 2.46
C TYR A 156 -2.01 2.91 2.27
#